data_AF-A0A554GQQ3-F1
#
_entry.id   AF-A0A554GQQ3-F1
#
_cell.length_a   1.000
_cell.length_b   1.000
_cell.length_c   1.000
_cell.angle_alpha   90.00
_cell.angle_beta   90.00
_cell.angle_gamma   90.00
#
_symmetry.space_group_name_H-M   'P 1'
#
loop_
_entity.id
_entity.type
_entity.pdbx_description
1 polymer ?
#
loop_
_entity_poly.entity_id
_entity_poly.type
_entity_poly.pdbx_seq_one_letter_code
_entity_poly.pdbx_strand_id
1 'polypeptide(L)'
;MRASIVGGLSLMALMAVGCGGPVSQEEGPDLASQEATIPDCSNSPDSLTMYFKDATYTEQIGGRGCHCGTWESWGRSSIYQQYVSDC
;
A
#
# COMPACT_ATOMS: atom_id res chain seq x y z
N MET A 1 55.49 16.80 -23.74
CA MET A 1 54.74 15.78 -24.51
C MET A 1 54.92 14.47 -23.74
N ARG A 2 53.94 13.69 -23.28
CA ARG A 2 52.50 13.51 -23.53
C ARG A 2 51.90 13.08 -22.16
N ALA A 3 50.89 13.76 -21.64
CA ALA A 3 49.49 13.33 -21.62
C ALA A 3 49.25 11.86 -21.22
N SER A 4 48.63 11.64 -20.05
CA SER A 4 47.51 10.71 -19.86
C SER A 4 46.75 11.08 -18.59
N ILE A 5 45.46 11.35 -18.79
CA ILE A 5 44.39 11.63 -17.84
C ILE A 5 43.65 10.31 -17.60
N VAL A 6 43.02 10.15 -16.44
CA VAL A 6 41.85 9.31 -16.04
C VAL A 6 42.14 8.91 -14.59
N GLY A 7 41.48 9.44 -13.56
CA GLY A 7 40.02 9.50 -13.37
C GLY A 7 39.71 8.50 -12.25
N GLY A 8 38.94 8.76 -11.21
CA GLY A 8 38.18 9.92 -10.77
C GLY A 8 37.52 9.43 -9.48
N LEU A 9 37.92 9.98 -8.33
CA LEU A 9 37.36 9.62 -7.03
C LEU A 9 37.68 10.77 -6.09
N SER A 10 36.68 11.62 -5.86
CA SER A 10 36.41 12.23 -4.55
C SER A 10 35.21 13.18 -4.65
N LEU A 11 34.08 12.69 -4.12
CA LEU A 11 33.29 13.40 -3.12
C LEU A 11 32.86 14.83 -3.50
N MET A 12 31.89 14.94 -4.40
CA MET A 12 31.05 16.14 -4.45
C MET A 12 29.94 15.99 -3.41
N ALA A 13 30.22 16.59 -2.26
CA ALA A 13 29.25 16.97 -1.26
C ALA A 13 28.14 17.82 -1.90
N LEU A 14 26.88 17.42 -1.70
CA LEU A 14 25.71 18.29 -1.83
C LEU A 14 24.74 17.93 -0.69
N MET A 15 25.22 18.16 0.54
CA MET A 15 24.37 18.29 1.71
C MET A 15 23.97 19.76 1.84
N ALA A 16 22.98 20.19 1.04
CA ALA A 16 22.25 21.43 1.26
C ALA A 16 21.06 21.53 0.30
N VAL A 17 19.89 21.02 0.70
CA VAL A 17 18.66 21.84 0.79
C VAL A 17 17.82 21.24 1.91
N GLY A 18 18.01 21.75 3.12
CA GLY A 18 16.96 21.68 4.12
C GLY A 18 15.80 22.55 3.63
N CYS A 19 14.78 21.93 3.04
CA CYS A 19 13.46 22.55 2.91
C CYS A 19 12.69 22.29 4.21
N GLY A 20 13.21 22.83 5.31
CA GLY A 20 12.43 23.08 6.52
C GLY A 20 11.68 24.39 6.32
N GLY A 21 10.78 24.42 5.34
CA GLY A 21 9.75 25.46 5.23
C GLY A 21 8.73 25.27 6.36
N PRO A 22 7.95 26.31 6.70
CA PRO A 22 6.95 26.21 7.75
C PRO A 22 6.09 24.97 7.50
N VAL A 23 5.84 24.19 8.56
CA VAL A 23 4.76 23.21 8.57
C VAL A 23 3.49 24.02 8.31
N SER A 24 3.13 24.14 7.04
CA SER A 24 1.74 24.33 6.68
C SER A 24 1.09 23.08 7.25
N GLN A 25 0.20 23.29 8.21
CA GLN A 25 -0.79 22.28 8.55
C GLN A 25 -1.60 22.09 7.27
N GLU A 26 -1.09 21.24 6.37
CA GLU A 26 -1.88 20.63 5.35
C GLU A 26 -2.99 19.92 6.11
N GLU A 27 -4.18 20.53 6.07
CA GLU A 27 -5.44 19.92 6.43
C GLU A 27 -5.35 18.49 5.93
N GLY A 28 -5.19 17.55 6.87
CA GLY A 28 -5.07 16.13 6.55
C GLY A 28 -6.21 15.81 5.59
N PRO A 29 -5.93 15.00 4.54
CA PRO A 29 -6.83 14.86 3.41
C PRO A 29 -8.26 14.71 3.91
N ASP A 30 -9.16 15.57 3.46
CA ASP A 30 -10.57 15.56 3.87
C ASP A 30 -11.14 14.17 3.53
N LEU A 31 -11.11 13.28 4.52
CA LEU A 31 -11.52 11.87 4.38
C LEU A 31 -13.04 11.76 4.23
N ALA A 32 -13.77 12.87 4.36
CA ALA A 32 -15.22 12.91 4.33
C ALA A 32 -15.79 12.84 2.90
N SER A 33 -15.02 13.22 1.88
CA SER A 33 -15.50 13.23 0.47
C SER A 33 -14.83 12.19 -0.44
N GLN A 34 -13.98 11.32 0.07
CA GLN A 34 -13.33 10.30 -0.76
C GLN A 34 -14.22 9.06 -0.88
N GLU A 35 -15.08 9.08 -1.89
CA GLU A 35 -15.76 7.88 -2.38
C GLU A 35 -14.70 6.97 -2.99
N ALA A 36 -14.25 5.96 -2.24
CA ALA A 36 -13.33 4.98 -2.78
C ALA A 36 -14.04 4.22 -3.90
N THR A 37 -13.56 4.35 -5.14
CA THR A 37 -14.05 3.59 -6.29
C THR A 37 -14.04 2.10 -5.95
N ILE A 38 -15.22 1.48 -5.96
CA ILE A 38 -15.35 0.04 -5.76
C ILE A 38 -14.80 -0.68 -7.00
N PRO A 39 -13.87 -1.65 -6.86
CA PRO A 39 -13.36 -2.43 -7.97
C PRO A 39 -14.46 -3.24 -8.67
N ASP A 40 -14.39 -3.37 -10.00
CA ASP A 40 -15.26 -4.27 -10.75
C ASP A 40 -14.75 -5.72 -10.63
N CYS A 41 -15.57 -6.56 -10.02
CA CYS A 41 -15.29 -7.98 -9.83
C CYS A 41 -15.90 -8.88 -10.91
N SER A 42 -16.70 -8.33 -11.84
CA SER A 42 -17.50 -9.12 -12.82
C SER A 42 -16.67 -10.05 -13.70
N ASN A 43 -15.41 -9.68 -14.00
CA ASN A 43 -14.48 -10.48 -14.81
C ASN A 43 -13.16 -10.75 -14.07
N SER A 44 -13.12 -10.50 -12.77
CA SER A 44 -11.92 -10.67 -11.95
C SER A 44 -11.93 -12.05 -11.30
N PRO A 45 -10.78 -12.72 -11.17
CA PRO A 45 -10.70 -13.95 -10.40
C PRO A 45 -11.06 -13.71 -8.93
N ASP A 46 -11.57 -14.74 -8.27
CA ASP A 46 -11.80 -14.71 -6.83
C ASP A 46 -10.48 -14.44 -6.11
N SER A 47 -10.50 -13.38 -5.30
CA SER A 47 -9.34 -12.80 -4.64
C SER A 47 -9.68 -12.33 -3.22
N LEU A 48 -10.72 -12.93 -2.63
CA LEU A 48 -11.16 -12.59 -1.29
C LEU A 48 -10.09 -12.99 -0.27
N THR A 49 -9.58 -12.00 0.44
CA THR A 49 -8.71 -12.20 1.59
C THR A 49 -9.54 -12.14 2.86
N MET A 50 -9.54 -13.20 3.65
CA MET A 50 -10.15 -13.24 4.98
C MET A 50 -9.10 -12.95 6.05
N TYR A 51 -9.41 -12.05 6.97
CA TYR A 51 -8.53 -11.65 8.06
C TYR A 51 -8.99 -12.24 9.39
N PHE A 52 -8.03 -12.68 10.20
CA PHE A 52 -8.26 -13.34 11.47
C PHE A 52 -7.53 -12.65 12.62
N LYS A 53 -8.02 -12.88 13.83
CA LYS A 53 -7.48 -12.30 15.06
C LYS A 53 -6.10 -12.81 15.45
N ASP A 54 -5.82 -14.08 15.15
CA ASP A 54 -4.60 -14.80 15.55
C ASP A 54 -4.15 -15.81 14.50
N ALA A 55 -2.93 -16.35 14.69
CA ALA A 55 -2.31 -17.32 13.79
C ALA A 55 -3.01 -18.69 13.77
N THR A 56 -3.88 -18.97 14.74
CA THR A 56 -4.70 -20.19 14.78
C THR A 56 -6.03 -20.02 14.05
N TYR A 57 -6.27 -18.85 13.44
CA TYR A 57 -7.44 -18.52 12.63
C TYR A 57 -8.77 -18.73 13.39
N THR A 58 -8.81 -18.43 14.68
CA THR A 58 -9.97 -18.76 15.54
C THR A 58 -11.20 -17.90 15.30
N GLU A 59 -11.00 -16.64 14.91
CA GLU A 59 -12.05 -15.63 14.77
C GLU A 59 -11.76 -14.79 13.52
N GLN A 60 -12.71 -14.79 12.57
CA GLN A 60 -12.65 -13.90 11.41
C GLN A 60 -13.02 -12.48 11.86
N ILE A 61 -12.15 -11.52 11.58
CA ILE A 61 -12.30 -10.12 11.98
C ILE A 61 -12.54 -9.17 10.81
N GLY A 62 -12.47 -9.68 9.57
CA GLY A 62 -12.72 -8.90 8.37
C GLY A 62 -12.46 -9.69 7.08
N GLY A 63 -12.72 -9.04 5.97
CA GLY A 63 -12.41 -9.56 4.65
C GLY A 63 -12.40 -8.46 3.61
N ARG A 64 -11.61 -8.66 2.55
CA ARG A 64 -11.50 -7.72 1.42
C ARG A 64 -11.08 -8.43 0.14
N GLY A 65 -11.80 -8.17 -0.94
CA GLY A 65 -11.46 -8.68 -2.27
C GLY A 65 -12.69 -9.00 -3.10
N CYS A 66 -12.47 -9.58 -4.29
CA CYS A 66 -13.55 -10.08 -5.13
C CYS A 66 -13.93 -11.51 -4.70
N HIS A 67 -15.24 -11.75 -4.57
CA HIS A 67 -15.81 -13.07 -4.33
C HIS A 67 -17.09 -13.23 -5.17
N CYS A 68 -17.19 -14.28 -5.97
CA CYS A 68 -18.37 -14.58 -6.78
C CYS A 68 -18.77 -13.43 -7.73
N GLY A 69 -17.79 -12.67 -8.23
CA GLY A 69 -18.04 -11.50 -9.07
C GLY A 69 -18.51 -10.24 -8.31
N THR A 70 -18.52 -10.28 -6.98
CA THR A 70 -18.90 -9.15 -6.12
C THR A 70 -17.70 -8.64 -5.33
N TRP A 71 -17.59 -7.32 -5.17
CA TRP A 71 -16.60 -6.74 -4.27
C TRP A 71 -17.10 -6.81 -2.83
N GLU A 72 -16.30 -7.39 -1.96
CA GLU A 72 -16.57 -7.43 -0.53
C GLU A 72 -15.49 -6.69 0.24
N SER A 73 -15.89 -5.92 1.26
CA SER A 73 -14.96 -5.25 2.18
C SER A 73 -15.65 -5.00 3.52
N TRP A 74 -15.17 -5.65 4.58
CA TRP A 74 -15.70 -5.49 5.94
C TRP A 74 -14.64 -5.68 7.01
N GLY A 75 -14.93 -5.19 8.21
CA GLY A 75 -14.11 -5.45 9.40
C GLY A 75 -12.72 -4.82 9.36
N ARG A 76 -11.73 -5.52 9.92
CA ARG A 76 -10.34 -5.07 10.08
C ARG A 76 -9.38 -5.99 9.35
N SER A 77 -8.26 -5.44 8.88
CA SER A 77 -7.14 -6.23 8.37
C SER A 77 -6.26 -6.77 9.50
N SER A 78 -5.56 -7.85 9.20
CA SER A 78 -4.60 -8.50 10.08
C SER A 78 -3.52 -9.19 9.26
N ILE A 79 -2.37 -9.47 9.87
CA ILE A 79 -1.31 -10.30 9.26
C ILE A 79 -1.72 -11.77 9.16
N TYR A 80 -2.69 -12.20 9.98
CA TYR A 80 -3.23 -13.54 9.94
C TYR A 80 -4.34 -13.57 8.91
N GLN A 81 -4.05 -14.09 7.73
CA GLN A 81 -4.95 -14.07 6.60
C GLN A 81 -5.01 -15.41 5.87
N GLN A 82 -6.15 -15.67 5.22
CA GLN A 82 -6.33 -16.76 4.27
C GLN A 82 -6.94 -16.23 2.98
N TYR A 83 -6.67 -16.91 1.87
CA TYR A 83 -7.24 -16.58 0.57
C TYR A 83 -8.37 -17.54 0.26
N VAL A 84 -9.51 -16.99 -0.17
CA VAL A 84 -10.66 -17.73 -0.64
C VAL A 84 -10.75 -17.55 -2.15
N SER A 85 -10.66 -18.66 -2.86
CA SER A 85 -10.64 -18.73 -4.32
C SER A 85 -11.77 -19.56 -4.90
N ASP A 86 -12.72 -20.00 -4.06
CA ASP A 86 -13.84 -20.85 -4.43
C ASP A 86 -15.14 -20.16 -4.03
N CYS A 87 -16.17 -20.27 -4.87
CA CYS A 87 -17.47 -19.62 -4.74
C CYS A 87 -18.63 -20.62 -4.58
#